data_AF-A0A7R9HE66-F1
#
_entry.id   AF-A0A7R9HE66-F1
#
_cell.length_a   1.000
_cell.length_b   1.000
_cell.length_c   1.000
_cell.angle_alpha   90.00
_cell.angle_beta   90.00
_cell.angle_gamma   90.00
#
_symmetry.space_group_name_H-M   'P 1'
#
loop_
_entity.id
_entity.type
_entity.pdbx_description
1 polymer ?
#
loop_
_entity_poly.entity_id
_entity_poly.type
_entity_poly.pdbx_seq_one_letter_code
_entity_poly.pdbx_strand_id
1 'polypeptide(L)'
;MLILKSSASNGRPSLNDVHIVNLSYVSDVQIKEDVNSPLQPFPSINFQRLNTRLRNQVEDKRRLVAALAAGVSPGGQQLFLTISKTISDVRWHGSNIVVFNSVTIAPPYKLENIKGDVGSKAFIHIKKIVEKYLKDQVVDPATAKNGLSASY
;
A
#
# COMPACT_ATOMS: atom_id res chain seq x y z
N MET A 1 -1.31 -23.57 -19.42
CA MET A 1 -0.57 -22.28 -19.33
C MET A 1 0.82 -22.51 -19.90
N LEU A 2 1.26 -21.65 -20.81
CA LEU A 2 2.62 -21.67 -21.37
C LEU A 2 3.34 -20.39 -20.97
N ILE A 3 4.59 -20.49 -20.52
CA ILE A 3 5.40 -19.33 -20.15
C ILE A 3 6.57 -19.24 -21.12
N LEU A 4 6.68 -18.09 -21.80
CA LEU A 4 7.77 -17.77 -22.70
C LEU A 4 8.65 -16.71 -22.05
N LYS A 5 9.96 -16.95 -22.04
CA LYS A 5 10.95 -16.01 -21.53
C LYS A 5 11.81 -15.54 -22.70
N SER A 6 11.93 -14.24 -22.90
CA SER A 6 12.82 -13.61 -23.88
C SER A 6 13.67 -12.52 -23.23
N SER A 7 14.74 -12.11 -23.91
CA SER A 7 15.56 -10.97 -23.50
C SER A 7 14.68 -9.71 -23.35
N ALA A 8 15.01 -8.85 -22.39
CA ALA A 8 14.23 -7.65 -22.14
C ALA A 8 14.25 -6.70 -23.35
N SER A 9 13.06 -6.30 -23.82
CA SER A 9 12.88 -5.37 -24.94
C SER A 9 13.48 -3.98 -24.67
N ASN A 10 13.70 -3.64 -23.39
CA ASN A 10 14.31 -2.38 -22.96
C ASN A 10 15.85 -2.41 -22.91
N GLY A 11 16.48 -3.49 -23.36
CA GLY A 11 17.94 -3.64 -23.41
C GLY A 11 18.63 -3.83 -22.06
N ARG A 12 17.90 -3.98 -20.95
CA ARG A 12 18.51 -4.22 -19.63
C ARG A 12 18.87 -5.70 -19.46
N PRO A 13 20.17 -6.05 -19.33
CA PRO A 13 20.61 -7.45 -19.30
C PRO A 13 20.20 -8.20 -18.03
N SER A 14 19.84 -7.49 -16.96
CA SER A 14 19.38 -8.09 -15.70
C SER A 14 17.89 -8.44 -15.69
N LEU A 15 17.14 -8.07 -16.73
CA LEU A 15 15.70 -8.29 -16.83
C LEU A 15 15.39 -9.23 -17.99
N ASN A 16 14.20 -9.81 -17.96
CA ASN A 16 13.67 -10.63 -19.03
C ASN A 16 12.20 -10.28 -19.23
N ASP A 17 11.74 -10.35 -20.47
CA ASP A 17 10.32 -10.28 -20.78
C ASP A 17 9.72 -11.67 -20.62
N VAL A 18 8.64 -11.75 -19.84
CA VAL A 18 7.96 -13.01 -19.55
C VAL A 18 6.52 -12.91 -20.05
N HIS A 19 6.19 -13.73 -21.03
CA HIS A 19 4.85 -13.82 -21.61
C HIS A 19 4.15 -15.06 -21.08
N ILE A 20 2.97 -14.87 -20.49
CA ILE A 20 2.15 -15.96 -19.97
C ILE A 20 0.96 -16.15 -20.90
N VAL A 21 0.94 -17.28 -21.59
CA VAL A 21 -0.11 -17.62 -22.55
C VAL A 21 -1.11 -18.55 -21.87
N ASN A 22 -2.37 -18.15 -21.86
CA ASN A 22 -3.46 -19.01 -21.44
C ASN A 22 -3.79 -20.01 -22.55
N LEU A 23 -3.37 -21.25 -22.37
CA LEU A 23 -3.58 -22.32 -23.36
C LEU A 23 -5.06 -22.69 -23.56
N SER A 24 -5.99 -22.30 -22.67
CA SER A 24 -7.43 -22.52 -22.89
C SER A 24 -7.99 -21.79 -24.11
N TYR A 25 -7.31 -20.75 -24.59
CA TYR A 25 -7.69 -19.96 -25.76
C TYR A 25 -6.77 -20.22 -26.96
N VAL A 26 -6.03 -21.33 -26.96
CA VAL A 26 -5.08 -21.68 -28.02
C VAL A 26 -5.57 -22.93 -28.73
N SER A 27 -5.75 -22.83 -30.06
CA SER A 27 -6.29 -23.93 -30.87
C SER A 27 -5.28 -25.04 -31.15
N ASP A 28 -4.00 -24.69 -31.30
CA ASP A 28 -2.93 -25.66 -31.59
C ASP A 28 -1.58 -25.16 -31.03
N VAL A 29 -0.76 -26.09 -30.54
CA VAL A 29 0.60 -25.84 -30.03
C VAL A 29 1.51 -26.94 -30.55
N GLN A 30 2.52 -26.56 -31.34
CA GLN A 30 3.49 -27.49 -31.91
C GLN A 30 4.90 -27.19 -31.41
N ILE A 31 5.59 -28.22 -30.93
CA ILE A 31 7.00 -28.14 -30.53
C ILE A 31 7.83 -28.35 -31.81
N LYS A 32 8.57 -27.32 -32.23
CA LYS A 32 9.41 -27.37 -33.43
C LYS A 32 10.80 -27.93 -33.16
N GLU A 33 11.35 -27.64 -32.00
CA GLU A 33 12.69 -28.03 -31.58
C GLU A 33 12.70 -28.12 -30.05
N ASP A 34 13.31 -29.17 -29.51
CA ASP A 34 13.49 -29.34 -28.08
C ASP A 34 14.97 -29.21 -27.73
N VAL A 35 15.27 -28.38 -26.72
CA VAL A 35 16.64 -28.10 -26.32
C VAL A 35 17.02 -29.11 -25.23
N ASN A 36 17.78 -30.14 -25.62
CA ASN A 36 18.24 -31.19 -24.71
C ASN A 36 19.47 -30.79 -23.86
N SER A 37 19.81 -29.51 -23.80
CA SER A 37 20.91 -29.01 -22.97
C SER A 37 20.43 -28.84 -21.52
N PRO A 38 21.26 -29.15 -20.51
CA PRO A 38 20.87 -29.02 -19.12
C PRO A 38 20.55 -27.56 -18.81
N LEU A 39 19.28 -27.29 -18.50
CA LEU A 39 18.82 -25.97 -18.11
C LEU A 39 19.55 -25.53 -16.83
N GLN A 40 19.92 -24.25 -16.77
CA GLN A 40 20.42 -23.68 -15.53
C GLN A 40 19.34 -23.82 -14.44
N PRO A 41 19.69 -24.28 -13.23
CA PRO A 41 18.72 -24.42 -12.15
C PRO A 41 18.12 -23.05 -11.83
N PHE A 42 16.80 -23.03 -11.63
CA PHE A 42 16.12 -21.82 -11.23
C PHE A 42 16.66 -21.32 -9.88
N PRO A 43 16.73 -19.98 -9.69
CA PRO A 43 17.05 -19.43 -8.39
C PRO A 43 16.08 -19.97 -7.33
N SER A 44 16.60 -20.40 -6.19
CA SER A 44 15.76 -20.88 -5.10
C SER A 44 14.92 -19.73 -4.54
N ILE A 45 13.62 -19.98 -4.40
CA ILE A 45 12.69 -19.02 -3.80
C ILE A 45 12.84 -19.11 -2.28
N ASN A 46 13.09 -17.97 -1.63
CA ASN A 46 13.15 -17.90 -0.17
C ASN A 46 11.73 -17.83 0.41
N PHE A 47 11.14 -19.00 0.68
CA PHE A 47 9.79 -19.12 1.27
C PHE A 47 9.66 -18.42 2.63
N GLN A 48 10.72 -18.39 3.43
CA GLN A 48 10.69 -17.71 4.72
C GLN A 48 10.44 -16.20 4.55
N ARG A 49 11.14 -15.56 3.61
CA ARG A 49 10.92 -14.14 3.28
C ARG A 49 9.49 -13.90 2.76
N LEU A 50 8.95 -14.80 1.94
CA LEU A 50 7.58 -14.69 1.45
C LEU A 50 6.55 -14.81 2.58
N ASN A 51 6.72 -15.78 3.47
CA ASN A 51 5.85 -15.98 4.63
C ASN A 51 5.88 -14.80 5.59
N THR A 52 7.07 -14.22 5.86
CA THR A 52 7.19 -13.01 6.67
C THR A 52 6.45 -11.84 6.02
N ARG A 53 6.62 -11.63 4.71
CA ARG A 53 5.88 -10.58 3.98
C ARG A 53 4.37 -10.78 4.06
N LEU A 54 3.90 -12.01 3.90
CA LEU A 54 2.48 -12.35 4.00
C LEU A 54 1.94 -12.03 5.40
N ARG A 55 2.63 -12.49 6.45
CA ARG A 55 2.24 -12.24 7.85
C ARG A 55 2.17 -10.75 8.15
N ASN A 56 3.20 -9.99 7.77
CA ASN A 56 3.23 -8.54 7.98
C ASN A 56 2.05 -7.85 7.28
N GLN A 57 1.77 -8.18 6.02
CA GLN A 57 0.64 -7.58 5.30
C GLN A 57 -0.73 -7.92 5.91
N VAL A 58 -0.89 -9.14 6.44
CA VAL A 58 -2.12 -9.53 7.14
C VAL A 58 -2.26 -8.74 8.43
N GLU A 59 -1.20 -8.64 9.24
CA GLU A 59 -1.22 -7.87 10.48
C GLU A 59 -1.47 -6.37 10.24
N ASP A 60 -0.81 -5.78 9.25
CA ASP A 60 -0.99 -4.37 8.90
C ASP A 60 -2.43 -4.06 8.49
N LYS A 61 -3.03 -4.91 7.65
CA LYS A 61 -4.43 -4.78 7.26
C LYS A 61 -5.37 -4.94 8.45
N ARG A 62 -5.12 -5.92 9.34
CA ARG A 62 -5.91 -6.11 10.57
C ARG A 62 -5.84 -4.88 11.47
N ARG A 63 -4.65 -4.32 11.67
CA ARG A 63 -4.44 -3.08 12.44
C ARG A 63 -5.21 -1.91 11.83
N LEU A 64 -5.16 -1.76 10.51
CA LEU A 64 -5.89 -0.71 9.80
C LEU A 64 -7.41 -0.84 9.97
N VAL A 65 -7.96 -2.05 9.82
CA VAL A 65 -9.39 -2.31 10.01
C VAL A 65 -9.83 -2.03 11.44
N ALA A 66 -9.06 -2.50 12.44
CA ALA A 66 -9.34 -2.24 13.84
C ALA A 66 -9.30 -0.73 14.16
N ALA A 67 -8.35 0.00 13.57
CA ALA A 67 -8.24 1.44 13.72
C ALA A 67 -9.46 2.19 13.15
N LEU A 68 -10.02 1.73 12.03
CA LEU A 68 -11.22 2.33 11.44
C LEU A 68 -12.51 2.00 12.21
N ALA A 69 -12.58 0.83 12.84
CA ALA A 69 -13.75 0.38 13.59
C ALA A 69 -13.94 1.06 14.96
N ALA A 70 -12.98 1.87 15.42
CA ALA A 70 -12.93 2.43 16.78
C ALA A 70 -13.99 3.52 17.10
N GLY A 71 -15.08 3.63 16.34
CA GLY A 71 -16.16 4.59 16.60
C GLY A 71 -15.76 6.06 16.42
N VAL A 72 -14.68 6.32 15.68
CA VAL A 72 -14.12 7.65 15.43
C VAL A 72 -14.81 8.35 14.25
N SER A 73 -14.78 9.70 14.22
CA SER A 73 -15.43 10.47 13.15
C SER A 73 -14.89 10.14 11.74
N PRO A 74 -15.72 10.21 10.68
CA PRO A 74 -15.28 9.94 9.31
C PRO A 74 -14.09 10.82 8.87
N GLY A 75 -14.08 12.09 9.27
CA GLY A 75 -12.96 13.01 8.97
C GLY A 75 -11.64 12.58 9.64
N GLY A 76 -11.72 12.11 10.88
CA GLY A 76 -10.56 11.55 11.59
C GLY A 76 -10.06 10.25 10.97
N GLN A 77 -10.97 9.37 10.53
CA GLN A 77 -10.61 8.13 9.82
C GLN A 77 -9.84 8.42 8.53
N GLN A 78 -10.33 9.35 7.71
CA GLN A 78 -9.69 9.74 6.46
C GLN A 78 -8.31 10.38 6.67
N LEU A 79 -8.16 11.22 7.70
CA LEU A 79 -6.86 11.78 8.06
C LEU A 79 -5.89 10.69 8.53
N PHE A 80 -6.35 9.77 9.39
CA PHE A 80 -5.55 8.62 9.86
C PHE A 80 -5.06 7.79 8.67
N LEU A 81 -5.95 7.46 7.72
CA LEU A 81 -5.59 6.72 6.50
C LEU A 81 -4.56 7.46 5.64
N THR A 82 -4.67 8.79 5.57
CA THR A 82 -3.74 9.61 4.79
C THR A 82 -2.34 9.59 5.41
N ILE A 83 -2.26 9.71 6.74
CA ILE A 83 -1.00 9.62 7.48
C ILE A 83 -0.42 8.20 7.40
N SER A 84 -1.26 7.16 7.55
CA SER A 84 -0.81 5.77 7.57
C SER A 84 -0.22 5.29 6.24
N LYS A 85 -0.52 5.98 5.12
CA LYS A 85 0.08 5.69 3.80
C LYS A 85 1.58 5.99 3.75
N THR A 86 2.04 7.01 4.48
CA THR A 86 3.43 7.45 4.47
C THR A 86 4.16 7.14 5.77
N ILE A 87 3.43 6.97 6.88
CA ILE A 87 3.98 6.78 8.22
C ILE A 87 3.32 5.56 8.87
N SER A 88 4.11 4.51 9.11
CA SER A 88 3.64 3.27 9.73
C SER A 88 3.39 3.40 11.24
N ASP A 89 4.11 4.29 11.92
CA ASP A 89 3.97 4.54 13.36
C ASP A 89 2.87 5.59 13.64
N VAL A 90 1.63 5.17 13.40
CA VAL A 90 0.42 5.94 13.69
C VAL A 90 -0.60 5.05 14.38
N ARG A 91 -1.23 5.58 15.44
CA ARG A 91 -2.26 4.85 16.20
C ARG A 91 -3.32 5.78 16.75
N TRP A 92 -4.45 5.20 17.12
CA TRP A 92 -5.46 5.90 17.90
C TRP A 92 -5.11 5.89 19.38
N HIS A 93 -5.41 7.00 20.05
CA HIS A 93 -5.44 7.11 21.50
C HIS A 93 -6.76 7.79 21.91
N GLY A 94 -7.77 6.98 22.23
CA GLY A 94 -9.15 7.45 22.27
C GLY A 94 -9.54 8.01 20.90
N SER A 95 -10.05 9.25 20.87
CA SER A 95 -10.40 9.96 19.64
C SER A 95 -9.23 10.70 18.97
N ASN A 96 -8.02 10.64 19.55
CA ASN A 96 -6.85 11.35 19.05
C ASN A 96 -5.98 10.45 18.15
N ILE A 97 -5.36 11.04 17.13
CA ILE A 97 -4.37 10.36 16.30
C ILE A 97 -2.98 10.66 16.88
N VAL A 98 -2.24 9.64 17.26
CA VAL A 98 -0.87 9.77 17.78
C VAL A 98 0.11 9.24 16.73
N VAL A 99 1.08 10.07 16.35
CA VAL A 99 2.12 9.77 15.37
C VAL A 99 3.50 9.85 16.03
N PHE A 100 4.36 8.87 15.80
CA PHE A 100 5.71 8.79 16.37
C PHE A 100 5.78 8.95 17.90
N ASN A 101 4.71 8.59 18.62
CA ASN A 101 4.55 8.79 20.08
C ASN A 101 4.77 10.23 20.59
N SER A 102 4.88 11.20 19.69
CA SER A 102 5.36 12.55 20.02
C SER A 102 4.45 13.65 19.47
N VAL A 103 3.68 13.35 18.42
CA VAL A 103 2.72 14.27 17.83
C VAL A 103 1.31 13.70 18.01
N THR A 104 0.41 14.50 18.57
CA THR A 104 -0.99 14.15 18.80
C THR A 104 -1.90 15.10 18.04
N ILE A 105 -2.82 14.57 17.25
CA ILE A 105 -3.84 15.33 16.52
C ILE A 105 -5.18 15.03 17.17
N ALA A 106 -5.76 16.03 17.82
CA ALA A 106 -7.06 15.90 18.46
C ALA A 106 -8.22 16.34 17.53
N PRO A 107 -9.45 15.83 17.71
CA PRO A 107 -10.64 16.42 17.09
C PRO A 107 -10.72 17.93 17.37
N PRO A 108 -11.20 18.78 16.43
CA PRO A 108 -11.72 18.48 15.09
C PRO A 108 -10.66 18.26 13.99
N TYR A 109 -9.44 17.84 14.35
CA TYR A 109 -8.34 17.46 13.44
C TYR A 109 -7.85 18.59 12.51
N LYS A 110 -7.88 19.82 13.00
CA LYS A 110 -7.30 20.98 12.30
C LYS A 110 -5.84 21.17 12.65
N LEU A 111 -5.15 22.05 11.91
CA LEU A 111 -3.75 22.43 12.16
C LEU A 111 -3.51 22.98 13.57
N GLU A 112 -4.52 23.66 14.14
CA GLU A 112 -4.48 24.19 15.51
C GLU A 112 -4.61 23.11 16.60
N ASN A 113 -5.12 21.93 16.25
CA ASN A 113 -5.32 20.82 17.19
C ASN A 113 -4.15 19.82 17.20
N ILE A 114 -3.05 20.14 16.51
CA ILE A 114 -1.82 19.36 16.54
C ILE A 114 -0.99 19.78 17.75
N LYS A 115 -0.72 18.83 18.64
CA LYS A 115 0.12 19.01 19.84
C LYS A 115 1.41 18.20 19.68
N GLY A 116 2.53 18.77 20.10
CA GLY A 116 3.85 18.14 20.05
C GLY A 116 4.95 19.18 20.13
N ASP A 117 6.20 18.73 20.03
CA ASP A 117 7.35 19.63 19.98
C ASP A 117 7.40 20.35 18.61
N VAL A 118 7.11 21.65 18.60
CA VAL A 118 7.00 22.50 17.39
C VAL A 118 8.31 22.54 16.59
N GLY A 119 9.46 22.40 17.26
CA GLY A 119 10.77 22.38 16.61
C GLY A 119 11.15 21.02 16.01
N SER A 120 10.43 19.96 16.36
CA SER A 120 10.76 18.61 15.93
C SER A 120 10.49 18.41 14.43
N LYS A 121 11.37 17.64 13.77
CA LYS A 121 11.17 17.21 12.37
C LYS A 121 9.84 16.46 12.20
N ALA A 122 9.44 15.69 13.21
CA ALA A 122 8.17 14.97 13.24
C ALA A 122 6.99 15.95 13.17
N PHE A 123 6.92 16.94 14.05
CA PHE A 123 5.82 17.92 14.07
C PHE A 123 5.72 18.68 12.75
N ILE A 124 6.85 19.18 12.23
CA ILE A 124 6.89 19.91 10.96
C ILE A 124 6.39 19.04 9.79
N HIS A 125 6.79 17.76 9.76
CA HIS A 125 6.34 16.81 8.75
C HIS A 125 4.82 16.55 8.86
N ILE A 126 4.32 16.24 10.05
CA ILE A 126 2.89 15.97 10.27
C ILE A 126 2.05 17.21 9.94
N LYS A 127 2.47 18.41 10.34
CA LYS A 127 1.78 19.65 10.01
C LYS A 127 1.63 19.82 8.49
N LYS A 128 2.68 19.55 7.71
CA LYS A 128 2.62 19.59 6.24
C LYS A 128 1.67 18.56 5.64
N ILE A 129 1.65 17.33 6.17
CA ILE A 129 0.71 16.29 5.71
C ILE A 129 -0.74 16.74 5.97
N VAL A 130 -1.03 17.20 7.19
CA VAL A 130 -2.38 17.65 7.58
C VAL A 130 -2.79 18.87 6.74
N GLU A 131 -1.88 19.82 6.52
CA GLU A 131 -2.14 21.01 5.70
C GLU A 131 -2.48 20.64 4.26
N LYS A 132 -1.69 19.74 3.65
CA LYS A 132 -1.97 19.20 2.32
C LYS A 132 -3.33 18.50 2.28
N TYR A 133 -3.61 17.64 3.25
CA TYR A 133 -4.87 16.92 3.33
C TYR A 133 -6.09 17.86 3.41
N LEU A 134 -6.02 18.90 4.25
CA LEU A 134 -7.09 19.89 4.36
C LEU A 134 -7.27 20.68 3.06
N LYS A 135 -6.17 21.03 2.38
CA LYS A 135 -6.23 21.69 1.07
C LYS A 135 -6.87 20.79 0.01
N ASP A 136 -6.49 19.53 -0.05
CA ASP A 136 -7.04 18.55 -1.00
C ASP A 136 -8.55 18.32 -0.74
N GLN A 137 -8.99 18.32 0.52
CA GLN A 137 -10.43 18.23 0.86
C GLN A 137 -11.26 19.43 0.41
N VAL A 138 -10.70 20.65 0.44
CA VAL A 138 -11.42 21.86 0.00
C VAL A 138 -11.58 21.89 -1.52
N VAL A 139 -10.68 21.24 -2.26
CA VAL A 139 -10.69 21.21 -3.73
C VAL A 139 -11.64 20.14 -4.29
N ASP A 140 -11.94 19.08 -3.54
CA ASP A 140 -12.80 17.96 -3.98
C ASP A 140 -14.05 17.72 -3.10
N PRO A 141 -15.05 18.61 -3.09
CA PRO A 141 -16.35 18.32 -2.46
C PRO A 141 -17.22 17.33 -3.28
N ALA A 142 -16.83 16.94 -4.51
CA ALA A 142 -17.70 16.23 -5.45
C ALA A 142 -17.52 14.69 -5.50
N THR A 143 -16.44 14.13 -4.96
CA THR A 143 -16.08 12.70 -5.17
C THR A 143 -16.31 11.79 -3.96
N ALA A 144 -16.74 12.34 -2.81
CA ALA A 144 -16.93 11.58 -1.57
C ALA A 144 -18.10 10.56 -1.56
N LYS A 145 -18.83 10.38 -2.68
CA LYS A 145 -20.01 9.49 -2.75
C LYS A 145 -19.78 8.11 -3.39
N ASN A 146 -18.64 7.83 -4.03
CA ASN A 146 -18.50 6.60 -4.83
C ASN A 146 -17.49 5.58 -4.28
N GLY A 147 -17.67 5.19 -3.03
CA GLY A 147 -16.76 4.22 -2.42
C GLY A 147 -17.40 3.34 -1.38
N LEU A 148 -18.64 2.86 -1.60
CA LEU A 148 -19.26 1.73 -0.86
C LEU A 148 -20.60 1.34 -1.53
N SER A 149 -20.56 0.77 -2.74
CA SER A 149 -21.62 -0.15 -3.18
C SER A 149 -21.06 -1.15 -4.18
N ALA A 150 -20.64 -2.30 -3.66
CA ALA A 150 -20.65 -3.56 -4.40
C ALA A 150 -20.63 -4.69 -3.36
N SER A 151 -21.78 -4.93 -2.76
CA SER A 151 -22.15 -6.21 -2.17
C SER A 151 -23.32 -6.69 -3.00
N TYR A 152 -23.10 -7.72 -3.81
CA TYR A 152 -23.96 -8.88 -4.08
C TYR A 152 -23.22 -9.78 -5.08
#